data_AF-A0A392Q708-F1
#
_entry.id   AF-A0A392Q708-F1
#
_cell.length_a   1.000
_cell.length_b   1.000
_cell.length_c   1.000
_cell.angle_alpha   90.00
_cell.angle_beta   90.00
_cell.angle_gamma   90.00
#
_symmetry.space_group_name_H-M   'P 1'
#
loop_
_entity.id
_entity.type
_entity.pdbx_description
1 polymer ?
#
loop_
_entity_poly.entity_id
_entity_poly.type
_entity_poly.pdbx_seq_one_letter_code
_entity_poly.pdbx_strand_id
1 'polypeptide(L)' 'MMAKTKRYEGCGVGIDLGTTYSCVAVWVDEHNRVEIIHNDQGNKTTPSFVAFTHEQRLIGDAAKNQAAANPENTVF' A
#
# COMPACT_ATOMS: atom_id res chain seq x y z
N MET A 1 -15.05 0.88 -38.14
CA MET A 1 -14.07 1.87 -37.65
C MET A 1 -13.74 1.49 -36.21
N MET A 2 -12.54 0.94 -35.93
CA MET A 2 -12.15 0.51 -34.58
C MET A 2 -11.73 1.75 -33.77
N ALA A 3 -12.39 2.01 -32.65
CA ALA A 3 -11.99 3.07 -31.73
C ALA A 3 -10.58 2.76 -31.18
N LYS A 4 -9.64 3.69 -31.34
CA LYS A 4 -8.32 3.59 -30.70
C LYS A 4 -8.49 3.83 -29.20
N THR A 5 -8.31 2.79 -28.41
CA THR A 5 -8.24 2.87 -26.94
C THR A 5 -7.00 3.65 -26.55
N LYS A 6 -7.18 4.71 -25.77
CA LYS A 6 -6.09 5.53 -25.21
C LYS A 6 -5.33 4.67 -24.20
N ARG A 7 -4.10 4.25 -24.51
CA ARG A 7 -3.24 3.55 -23.53
C ARG A 7 -2.74 4.56 -22.51
N TYR A 8 -2.92 4.25 -21.23
CA TYR A 8 -2.24 4.97 -20.15
C TYR A 8 -0.77 4.52 -20.14
N GLU A 9 0.16 5.46 -20.31
CA GLU A 9 1.61 5.21 -20.28
C GLU A 9 2.18 5.12 -18.85
N GLY A 10 1.34 4.73 -17.88
CA GLY A 10 1.75 4.56 -16.49
C GLY A 10 2.20 3.12 -16.21
N CYS A 11 3.17 2.96 -15.31
CA CYS A 11 3.54 1.65 -14.79
C CYS A 11 2.37 1.09 -13.96
N GLY A 12 1.84 -0.07 -14.36
CA GLY A 12 0.79 -0.75 -13.61
C GLY A 12 1.34 -1.40 -12.34
N VAL A 13 0.58 -1.36 -11.25
CA VAL A 13 0.93 -2.01 -9.98
C VAL A 13 -0.11 -3.06 -9.60
N GLY A 14 0.36 -4.17 -9.02
CA GLY A 14 -0.49 -5.14 -8.34
C GLY A 14 -0.58 -4.79 -6.86
N ILE A 15 -1.79 -4.70 -6.33
CA ILE A 15 -2.03 -4.42 -4.92
C ILE A 15 -2.80 -5.61 -4.34
N ASP A 16 -2.22 -6.22 -3.30
CA ASP A 16 -2.91 -7.18 -2.45
C ASP A 16 -3.42 -6.45 -1.21
N LEU A 17 -4.74 -6.41 -1.04
CA LEU A 17 -5.43 -5.77 0.08
C LEU A 17 -5.90 -6.84 1.08
N GLY A 18 -4.94 -7.40 1.79
CA GLY A 18 -5.22 -8.41 2.82
C GLY A 18 -5.80 -7.81 4.10
N THR A 19 -6.48 -8.65 4.89
CA THR A 19 -7.12 -8.23 6.16
C THR A 19 -6.09 -7.68 7.17
N THR A 20 -4.93 -8.32 7.31
CA THR A 20 -3.93 -7.93 8.33
C THR A 20 -2.76 -7.15 7.75
N TYR A 21 -2.34 -7.52 6.54
CA TYR A 21 -1.25 -6.85 5.83
C TYR A 21 -1.62 -6.71 4.37
N SER A 22 -1.16 -5.62 3.78
CA SER A 22 -1.22 -5.35 2.35
C SER A 22 0.18 -5.38 1.75
N CYS A 23 0.28 -5.63 0.45
CA CYS A 23 1.53 -5.51 -0.30
C CYS A 23 1.29 -4.90 -1.68
N VAL A 24 2.35 -4.32 -2.25
CA VAL A 24 2.32 -3.77 -3.60
C VAL A 24 3.52 -4.28 -4.39
N ALA A 25 3.26 -4.65 -5.63
CA ALA A 25 4.24 -5.17 -6.55
C ALA A 25 4.14 -4.46 -7.90
N VAL A 26 5.25 -4.42 -8.61
CA VAL A 26 5.36 -3.80 -9.92
C VAL A 26 6.08 -4.76 -10.88
N TRP A 27 5.68 -4.77 -12.13
CA TRP A 27 6.42 -5.46 -13.17
C TRP A 27 7.56 -4.55 -13.66
N VAL A 28 8.80 -5.05 -13.59
CA VAL A 28 10.00 -4.33 -14.01
C VAL A 28 10.50 -4.94 -15.31
N ASP A 29 10.30 -4.22 -16.42
CA ASP A 29 10.64 -4.69 -17.77
C ASP A 29 12.15 -4.91 -17.93
N GLU A 30 12.99 -4.05 -17.32
CA GLU A 30 14.46 -4.18 -17.41
C GLU A 30 14.98 -5.48 -16.80
N HIS A 31 14.26 -6.02 -15.81
CA HIS A 31 14.60 -7.28 -15.13
C HIS A 31 13.72 -8.45 -15.57
N ASN A 32 12.71 -8.21 -16.41
CA ASN A 32 11.71 -9.18 -16.87
C ASN A 32 11.09 -9.98 -15.71
N ARG A 33 10.74 -9.31 -14.60
CA ARG A 33 10.20 -9.94 -13.38
C ARG A 33 9.32 -9.00 -12.57
N VAL A 34 8.53 -9.59 -11.66
CA VAL A 34 7.81 -8.86 -10.61
C VAL A 34 8.76 -8.50 -9.48
N GLU A 35 8.66 -7.27 -9.00
CA GLU A 35 9.36 -6.79 -7.82
C GLU A 35 8.38 -6.26 -6.76
N ILE A 36 8.66 -6.57 -5.49
CA ILE A 36 7.88 -6.06 -4.36
C ILE A 36 8.45 -4.71 -3.95
N ILE A 37 7.58 -3.73 -3.80
CA ILE A 37 7.97 -2.38 -3.37
C ILE A 37 8.04 -2.39 -1.84
N HIS A 38 9.17 -1.94 -1.28
CA HIS A 38 9.32 -1.78 0.16
C HIS A 38 8.66 -0.47 0.62
N ASN A 39 8.07 -0.48 1.82
CA ASN A 39 7.59 0.74 2.44
C ASN A 39 8.76 1.61 2.97
N ASP A 40 8.45 2.76 3.56
CA ASP A 40 9.43 3.70 4.11
C ASP A 40 10.29 3.12 5.25
N GLN A 41 9.81 2.07 5.91
CA GLN A 41 10.55 1.29 6.93
C GLN A 41 11.37 0.13 6.35
N GLY A 42 11.33 -0.08 5.03
CA GLY A 42 12.02 -1.19 4.37
C GLY A 42 11.28 -2.52 4.44
N ASN A 43 10.02 -2.56 4.89
CA ASN A 43 9.21 -3.76 4.93
C ASN A 43 8.55 -4.04 3.57
N LYS A 44 8.44 -5.32 3.19
CA LYS A 44 7.77 -5.77 1.96
C LYS A 44 6.24 -5.80 2.07
N THR A 45 5.72 -5.69 3.28
CA THR A 45 4.30 -5.65 3.58
C THR A 45 4.05 -4.49 4.53
N THR A 46 2.85 -3.91 4.44
CA THR A 46 2.42 -2.81 5.30
C THR A 46 1.20 -3.28 6.09
N PRO A 47 1.13 -3.08 7.42
CA PRO A 47 -0.06 -3.42 8.19
C PRO A 47 -1.32 -2.76 7.61
N SER A 48 -2.43 -3.48 7.54
CA SER A 48 -3.73 -2.96 7.09
C SER A 48 -4.41 -2.15 8.21
N PHE A 49 -3.71 -1.14 8.74
CA PHE A 49 -4.13 -0.31 9.86
C PHE A 49 -4.28 1.15 9.42
N VAL A 50 -5.33 1.80 9.89
CA VAL A 50 -5.56 3.24 9.75
C VAL A 50 -5.87 3.83 11.11
N ALA A 51 -5.12 4.84 11.53
CA ALA A 51 -5.38 5.57 12.76
C ALA A 51 -5.69 7.04 12.48
N PHE A 52 -6.69 7.57 13.19
CA PHE A 52 -7.08 8.96 13.09
C PHE A 52 -6.56 9.73 14.31
N THR A 53 -5.91 10.87 14.06
CA THR A 53 -5.53 11.84 15.09
C THR A 53 -6.20 13.19 14.77
N HIS A 54 -6.04 14.16 15.66
CA HIS A 54 -6.56 15.52 15.43
C HIS A 54 -5.88 16.23 14.26
N GLU A 55 -4.65 15.84 13.92
CA GLU A 55 -3.82 16.53 12.93
C GLU A 55 -3.81 15.81 11.58
N GLN A 56 -3.81 14.47 11.60
CA GLN A 56 -3.58 13.66 10.41
C GLN A 56 -4.13 12.23 10.52
N ARG A 57 -4.03 11.51 9.41
CA ARG A 57 -4.25 10.06 9.36
C ARG A 57 -2.91 9.36 9.31
N LEU A 58 -2.68 8.44 10.24
CA LEU A 58 -1.54 7.54 10.23
C LEU A 58 -1.95 6.25 9.54
N ILE A 59 -1.05 5.67 8.74
CA ILE A 59 -1.31 4.48 7.92
C ILE A 59 -0.18 3.46 8.16
N GLY A 60 -0.50 2.17 8.16
CA GLY A 60 0.51 1.13 8.20
C GLY A 60 1.21 1.00 9.55
N ASP A 61 2.54 0.93 9.53
CA ASP A 61 3.36 0.73 10.72
C ASP A 61 3.12 1.82 11.78
N ALA A 62 2.98 3.08 11.36
CA ALA A 62 2.69 4.19 12.27
C ALA A 62 1.34 4.03 13.00
N ALA A 63 0.30 3.59 12.28
CA ALA A 63 -1.03 3.35 12.86
C ALA A 63 -1.01 2.16 13.84
N LYS A 64 -0.34 1.06 13.45
CA LYS A 64 -0.18 -0.13 14.29
C LYS A 64 0.58 0.17 15.58
N ASN A 65 1.64 0.98 15.52
CA ASN A 65 2.50 1.29 16.67
C ASN A 65 1.76 2.04 17.79
N GLN A 66 0.77 2.86 17.45
CA GLN A 66 -0.03 3.61 18.43
C GLN A 66 -1.36 2.95 18.79
N ALA A 67 -1.68 1.77 18.23
CA ALA A 67 -2.95 1.08 18.44
C ALA A 67 -3.26 0.81 19.94
N ALA A 68 -2.24 0.54 20.75
CA ALA A 68 -2.41 0.34 22.19
C ALA A 68 -2.73 1.64 22.95
N ALA A 69 -2.20 2.78 22.50
CA ALA A 69 -2.39 4.08 23.15
C ALA A 69 -3.64 4.82 22.65
N ASN A 70 -4.11 4.50 21.45
CA ASN A 70 -5.28 5.13 20.81
C ASN A 70 -6.18 4.06 20.16
N PRO A 71 -6.72 3.12 20.94
CA PRO A 71 -7.41 1.95 20.40
C PRO A 71 -8.72 2.29 19.69
N GLU A 72 -9.50 3.24 20.22
CA GLU A 72 -10.82 3.59 19.67
C GLU A 72 -10.73 4.31 18.31
N ASN A 73 -9.62 4.99 18.04
CA ASN A 73 -9.41 5.69 16.76
C ASN A 73 -8.45 4.94 15.82
N THR A 74 -8.19 3.65 16.08
CA THR A 74 -7.38 2.78 15.22
C THR A 74 -8.23 1.66 14.65
N VAL A 75 -8.36 1.60 13.32
CA VAL A 75 -9.15 0.61 12.59
C VAL A 75 -8.22 -0.41 11.94
N PHE A 76 -8.57 -1.70 12.05
CA PHE A 76 -7.89 -2.85 11.47
C PHE A 76 -8.84 -4.04 11.28
#